data_AF-A0A1C3VRL2-F1
#
_entry.id   AF-A0A1C3VRL2-F1
#
_cell.length_a   1.000
_cell.length_b   1.000
_cell.length_c   1.000
_cell.angle_alpha   90.00
_cell.angle_beta   90.00
_cell.angle_gamma   90.00
#
_symmetry.space_group_name_H-M   'P 1'
#
loop_
_entity.id
_entity.type
_entity.pdbx_description
1 polymer ?
#
loop_
_entity_poly.entity_id
_entity_poly.type
_entity_poly.pdbx_seq_one_letter_code
_entity_poly.pdbx_strand_id
1 'polypeptide(L)'
;MNIHVEINRYRSEAEIHLEAKARRKRFEIAGRRALVMKAAALPAPVTEKPFIAQKAPMWELRPVEFDAHVREWNWRAANPAHAYLKDRCIEIGMAYSKVVGGRVLHEIVAVRHQLIWEIYDKFPLSLPQIGRMFGGRDHTSILYAVRKVEAKMKIEEEAVVKMVAEALR
;
A
#
# COMPACT_ATOMS: atom_id res chain seq x y z
N MET A 1 -10.25 45.72 23.91
CA MET A 1 -9.61 46.97 23.46
C MET A 1 -10.72 48.00 23.33
N ASN A 2 -10.98 48.78 24.38
CA ASN A 2 -12.06 49.76 24.39
C ASN A 2 -11.59 51.00 23.64
N ILE A 3 -12.10 51.20 22.43
CA ILE A 3 -11.84 52.44 21.68
C ILE A 3 -12.79 53.49 22.27
N HIS A 4 -12.26 54.40 23.08
CA HIS A 4 -12.99 55.59 23.49
C HIS A 4 -13.12 56.52 22.28
N VAL A 5 -14.32 56.61 21.72
CA VAL A 5 -14.63 57.58 20.65
C VAL A 5 -15.11 58.86 21.34
N GLU A 6 -14.26 59.89 21.37
CA GLU A 6 -14.66 61.22 21.81
C GLU A 6 -15.53 61.88 20.72
N ILE A 7 -16.72 62.34 21.10
CA ILE A 7 -17.63 63.08 20.22
C ILE A 7 -17.32 64.57 20.35
N ASN A 8 -16.66 65.16 19.34
CA ASN A 8 -16.41 66.60 19.30
C ASN A 8 -17.74 67.37 19.16
N ARG A 9 -18.04 68.25 20.11
CA ARG A 9 -19.18 69.18 20.04
C ARG A 9 -18.72 70.52 19.45
N TYR A 10 -19.16 70.83 18.25
CA TYR A 10 -18.89 72.12 17.59
C TYR A 10 -19.96 73.14 17.98
N ARG A 11 -19.57 74.40 18.22
CA ARG A 11 -20.50 75.47 18.64
C ARG A 11 -21.01 76.31 17.47
N SER A 12 -20.32 76.27 16.32
CA SER A 12 -20.72 76.99 15.11
C SER A 12 -20.34 76.24 13.84
N GLU A 13 -21.00 76.57 12.73
CA GLU A 13 -20.71 75.98 11.42
C GLU A 13 -19.27 76.27 10.95
N ALA A 14 -18.76 77.47 11.26
CA ALA A 14 -17.42 77.89 10.90
C ALA A 14 -16.35 76.99 11.55
N GLU A 15 -16.55 76.56 12.79
CA GLU A 15 -15.65 75.63 13.49
C GLU A 15 -15.61 74.26 12.80
N ILE A 16 -16.76 73.77 12.34
CA ILE A 16 -16.86 72.49 11.61
C ILE A 16 -16.03 72.55 10.33
N HIS A 17 -16.19 73.62 9.54
CA HIS A 17 -15.47 73.79 8.28
C HIS A 17 -13.96 73.98 8.48
N LEU A 18 -13.54 74.70 9.53
CA LEU A 18 -12.14 74.90 9.87
C LEU A 18 -11.46 73.59 10.30
N GLU A 19 -12.12 72.81 11.16
CA GLU A 19 -11.59 71.51 11.58
C GLU A 19 -11.54 70.52 10.41
N ALA A 20 -12.55 70.51 9.55
CA ALA A 20 -12.54 69.72 8.33
C ALA A 20 -11.38 70.10 7.39
N LYS A 21 -11.11 71.40 7.23
CA LYS A 21 -9.98 71.91 6.43
C LYS A 21 -8.62 71.54 7.06
N ALA A 22 -8.50 71.62 8.39
CA ALA A 22 -7.30 71.20 9.11
C ALA A 22 -7.05 69.69 8.98
N ARG A 23 -8.11 68.88 9.11
CA ARG A 23 -8.08 67.43 8.91
C ARG A 23 -7.63 67.08 7.49
N ARG A 24 -8.18 67.74 6.46
CA ARG A 24 -7.75 67.55 5.07
C ARG A 24 -6.26 67.87 4.87
N LYS A 25 -5.76 68.99 5.40
CA LYS A 25 -4.32 69.33 5.33
C LYS A 25 -3.42 68.28 5.98
N ARG A 26 -3.82 67.72 7.14
CA ARG A 26 -3.06 66.65 7.81
C ARG A 26 -2.95 65.40 6.95
N PHE A 27 -4.07 64.98 6.34
CA PHE A 27 -4.08 63.82 5.44
C PHE A 27 -3.34 64.09 4.13
N GLU A 28 -3.35 65.32 3.63
CA GLU A 28 -2.60 65.70 2.43
C GLU A 28 -1.08 65.57 2.63
N ILE A 29 -0.57 65.93 3.82
CA ILE A 29 0.84 65.74 4.18
C ILE A 29 1.19 64.25 4.23
N ALA A 30 0.32 63.41 4.82
CA ALA A 30 0.52 61.96 4.87
C ALA A 30 0.50 61.33 3.47
N GLY A 31 -0.44 61.76 2.61
CA GLY A 31 -0.55 61.29 1.23
C GLY A 31 0.66 61.65 0.37
N ARG A 32 1.18 62.88 0.50
CA ARG A 32 2.43 63.30 -0.17
C ARG A 32 3.64 62.49 0.29
N ARG A 33 3.72 62.17 1.58
CA ARG A 33 4.82 61.38 2.16
C ARG A 33 4.82 59.92 1.68
N ALA A 34 3.64 59.33 1.51
CA ALA A 34 3.48 58.00 0.94
C ALA A 34 3.87 57.95 -0.55
N LEU A 35 3.59 59.02 -1.32
CA LEU A 35 3.96 59.13 -2.73
C LEU A 35 5.48 59.25 -2.95
N VAL A 36 6.20 59.86 -2.00
CA VAL A 36 7.67 60.02 -2.05
C VAL A 36 8.40 58.73 -1.65
N MET A 37 7.82 57.91 -0.79
CA MET A 37 8.36 56.59 -0.47
C MET A 37 8.09 55.62 -1.62
N LYS A 38 8.98 55.59 -2.62
CA LYS A 38 9.07 54.44 -3.52
C LYS A 38 9.38 53.21 -2.66
N ALA A 39 8.44 52.26 -2.61
CA ALA A 39 8.70 50.95 -2.04
C ALA A 39 9.92 50.36 -2.77
N ALA A 40 10.99 50.08 -2.03
CA ALA A 40 12.17 49.43 -2.60
C ALA A 40 11.72 48.11 -3.23
N ALA A 41 12.12 47.86 -4.47
CA ALA A 41 11.81 46.61 -5.14
C ALA A 41 12.34 45.45 -4.26
N LEU A 42 11.48 44.47 -4.01
CA LEU A 42 11.88 43.26 -3.29
C LEU A 42 13.12 42.68 -3.98
N PRO A 43 14.14 42.21 -3.23
CA PRO A 43 15.26 41.52 -3.84
C PRO A 43 14.71 40.32 -4.61
N ALA A 44 15.23 40.11 -5.82
CA ALA A 44 14.85 38.95 -6.62
C ALA A 44 15.00 37.68 -5.76
N PRO A 45 14.05 36.73 -5.83
CA PRO A 45 14.15 35.52 -5.03
C PRO A 45 15.47 34.84 -5.40
N VAL A 46 16.34 34.67 -4.40
CA VAL A 46 17.58 33.92 -4.57
C VAL A 46 17.15 32.52 -5.00
N THR A 47 17.51 32.13 -6.22
CA THR A 47 17.28 30.76 -6.69
C THR A 47 18.23 29.86 -5.89
N GLU A 48 17.77 29.36 -4.75
CA GLU A 48 18.47 28.32 -4.04
C GLU A 48 18.63 27.14 -5.00
N LYS A 49 19.87 26.72 -5.26
CA LYS A 49 20.11 25.51 -6.05
C LYS A 49 19.38 24.36 -5.33
N PRO A 50 18.65 23.49 -6.06
CA PRO A 50 17.97 22.38 -5.41
C PRO A 50 19.01 21.55 -4.66
N PHE A 51 18.78 21.35 -3.37
CA PHE A 51 19.59 20.43 -2.58
C PHE A 51 19.39 19.02 -3.15
N ILE A 52 20.36 18.56 -3.94
CA ILE A 52 20.40 17.16 -4.36
C ILE A 52 20.91 16.39 -3.15
N ALA A 53 19.99 15.84 -2.36
CA ALA A 53 20.35 14.86 -1.35
C ALA A 53 21.13 13.74 -2.05
N GLN A 54 22.41 13.57 -1.70
CA GLN A 54 23.14 12.40 -2.14
C GLN A 54 22.34 11.19 -1.66
N LYS A 55 21.84 10.38 -2.59
CA LYS A 55 21.13 9.15 -2.22
C LYS A 55 22.10 8.32 -1.40
N ALA A 56 21.76 8.08 -0.14
CA ALA A 56 22.52 7.17 0.70
C ALA A 56 22.71 5.85 -0.08
N PRO A 57 23.91 5.26 -0.05
CA PRO A 57 24.15 4.00 -0.71
C PRO A 57 23.15 2.95 -0.23
N MET A 58 22.77 2.04 -1.12
CA MET A 58 21.66 1.09 -0.89
C MET A 58 21.81 0.24 0.37
N TRP A 59 23.04 0.03 0.86
CA TRP A 59 23.36 -0.68 2.10
C TRP A 59 23.09 0.09 3.40
N GLU A 60 22.95 1.42 3.34
CA GLU A 60 22.48 2.25 4.45
C GLU A 60 20.95 2.36 4.46
N LEU A 61 20.34 2.34 3.27
CA LEU A 61 18.89 2.47 3.11
C LEU A 61 18.14 1.17 3.42
N ARG A 62 18.77 0.02 3.19
CA ARG A 62 18.19 -1.30 3.47
C ARG A 62 19.23 -2.18 4.16
N PRO A 63 18.81 -3.00 5.13
CA PRO A 63 19.67 -4.06 5.62
C PRO A 63 19.97 -4.99 4.44
N VAL A 64 21.19 -4.89 3.90
CA VAL A 64 21.70 -5.88 2.96
C VAL A 64 22.03 -7.10 3.79
N GLU A 65 21.08 -8.03 3.86
CA GLU A 65 21.34 -9.34 4.45
C GLU A 65 22.23 -10.10 3.46
N PHE A 66 23.55 -9.99 3.61
CA PHE A 66 24.52 -10.80 2.86
C PHE A 66 24.17 -12.30 2.93
N ASP A 67 23.56 -12.70 4.03
CA ASP A 67 23.08 -14.05 4.31
C ASP A 67 21.63 -14.32 3.86
N ALA A 68 21.02 -13.48 3.03
CA ALA A 68 19.65 -13.70 2.55
C ALA A 68 19.47 -15.09 1.94
N HIS A 69 20.48 -15.58 1.21
CA HIS A 69 20.49 -16.92 0.63
C HIS A 69 20.63 -18.03 1.70
N VAL A 70 21.45 -17.82 2.73
CA VAL A 70 21.62 -18.76 3.86
C VAL A 70 20.35 -18.81 4.71
N ARG A 71 19.71 -17.66 4.94
CA ARG A 71 18.43 -17.54 5.64
C ARG A 71 17.31 -18.23 4.86
N GLU A 72 17.21 -17.97 3.56
CA GLU A 72 16.25 -18.65 2.69
C GLU A 72 16.50 -20.16 2.67
N TRP A 73 17.77 -20.59 2.60
CA TRP A 73 18.13 -22.01 2.70
C TRP A 73 17.70 -22.62 4.04
N ASN A 74 18.03 -21.98 5.17
CA ASN A 74 17.65 -22.43 6.51
C ASN A 74 16.12 -22.47 6.68
N TRP A 75 15.40 -21.48 6.14
CA TRP A 75 13.93 -21.44 6.18
C TRP A 75 13.31 -22.54 5.31
N ARG A 76 13.86 -22.81 4.13
CA ARG A 76 13.42 -23.91 3.27
C ARG A 76 13.73 -25.28 3.88
N ALA A 77 14.89 -25.44 4.50
CA ALA A 77 15.29 -26.67 5.18
C ALA A 77 14.44 -26.92 6.45
N ALA A 78 14.11 -25.88 7.20
CA ALA A 78 13.28 -25.99 8.40
C ALA A 78 11.81 -26.29 8.09
N ASN A 79 11.30 -25.86 6.92
CA ASN A 79 9.92 -26.11 6.52
C ASN A 79 9.82 -26.54 5.04
N PRO A 80 10.12 -27.82 4.74
CA PRO A 80 10.16 -28.31 3.37
C PRO A 80 8.78 -28.27 2.69
N ALA A 81 7.70 -28.49 3.43
CA ALA A 81 6.34 -28.47 2.89
C ALA A 81 5.92 -27.05 2.45
N HIS A 82 6.31 -26.02 3.22
CA HIS A 82 6.00 -24.63 2.88
C HIS A 82 6.86 -24.13 1.72
N ALA A 83 8.13 -24.54 1.67
CA ALA A 83 9.00 -24.29 0.52
C ALA A 83 8.41 -24.89 -0.75
N TYR A 84 8.05 -26.18 -0.71
CA TYR A 84 7.41 -26.88 -1.83
C TYR A 84 6.14 -26.16 -2.30
N LEU A 85 5.27 -25.73 -1.39
CA LEU A 85 4.04 -25.02 -1.74
C LEU A 85 4.32 -23.72 -2.51
N LYS A 86 5.31 -22.93 -2.08
CA LYS A 86 5.68 -21.68 -2.77
C LYS A 86 6.26 -21.95 -4.15
N ASP A 87 7.15 -22.93 -4.25
CA ASP A 87 7.80 -23.29 -5.52
C ASP A 87 6.73 -23.81 -6.52
N ARG A 88 5.81 -24.67 -6.07
CA ARG A 88 4.67 -25.12 -6.91
C ARG A 88 3.72 -23.99 -7.31
N CYS A 89 3.48 -23.01 -6.44
CA CYS A 89 2.71 -21.83 -6.80
C CYS A 89 3.36 -21.05 -7.96
N ILE A 90 4.70 -20.93 -7.95
CA ILE A 90 5.46 -20.29 -9.02
C ILE A 90 5.34 -21.09 -10.31
N GLU A 91 5.50 -22.42 -10.25
CA GLU A 91 5.39 -23.31 -11.42
C GLU A 91 4.01 -23.28 -12.08
N ILE A 92 2.93 -23.25 -11.29
CA ILE A 92 1.55 -23.14 -11.79
C ILE A 92 1.26 -21.71 -12.31
N GLY A 93 2.06 -20.71 -11.93
CA GLY A 93 1.82 -19.31 -12.26
C GLY A 93 0.73 -18.65 -11.40
N MET A 94 0.49 -19.17 -10.19
CA MET A 94 -0.48 -18.62 -9.24
C MET A 94 0.22 -18.02 -8.02
N ALA A 95 -0.06 -16.75 -7.71
CA ALA A 95 0.52 -16.11 -6.53
C ALA A 95 0.12 -16.85 -5.23
N TYR A 96 1.09 -17.12 -4.36
CA TYR A 96 0.89 -17.80 -3.07
C TYR A 96 -0.23 -17.16 -2.22
N SER A 97 -0.32 -15.83 -2.23
CA SER A 97 -1.36 -15.07 -1.52
C SER A 97 -2.78 -15.41 -1.99
N LYS A 98 -2.98 -15.76 -3.28
CA LYS A 98 -4.29 -16.18 -3.80
C LYS A 98 -4.67 -17.58 -3.33
N VAL A 99 -3.70 -18.50 -3.30
CA VAL A 99 -3.91 -19.87 -2.82
C VAL A 99 -4.28 -19.86 -1.34
N VAL A 100 -3.57 -19.10 -0.52
CA VAL A 100 -3.84 -19.00 0.93
C VAL A 100 -5.07 -18.15 1.24
N GLY A 101 -5.35 -17.10 0.47
CA GLY A 101 -6.46 -16.18 0.71
C GLY A 101 -7.83 -16.85 0.69
N GLY A 102 -8.84 -16.15 1.24
CA GLY A 102 -10.22 -16.66 1.38
C GLY A 102 -11.06 -16.72 0.10
N ARG A 103 -10.51 -16.38 -1.07
CA ARG A 103 -11.29 -16.35 -2.32
C ARG A 103 -11.71 -17.76 -2.75
N VAL A 104 -12.98 -17.89 -3.16
CA VAL A 104 -13.64 -19.18 -3.50
C VAL A 104 -13.93 -19.32 -5.00
N LEU A 105 -13.25 -18.54 -5.86
CA LEU A 105 -13.35 -18.70 -7.31
C LEU A 105 -12.93 -20.12 -7.72
N HIS A 106 -13.67 -20.74 -8.64
CA HIS A 106 -13.45 -22.13 -9.04
C HIS A 106 -12.01 -22.41 -9.47
N GLU A 107 -11.42 -21.54 -10.30
CA GLU A 107 -10.03 -21.66 -10.76
C GLU A 107 -9.03 -21.70 -9.60
N ILE A 108 -9.19 -20.82 -8.61
CA ILE A 108 -8.32 -20.76 -7.43
C ILE A 108 -8.55 -21.98 -6.53
N VAL A 109 -9.81 -22.38 -6.34
CA VAL A 109 -10.18 -23.52 -5.51
C VAL A 109 -9.66 -24.83 -6.11
N ALA A 110 -9.71 -24.99 -7.43
CA ALA A 110 -9.19 -26.15 -8.12
C ALA A 110 -7.68 -26.30 -7.87
N VAL A 111 -6.90 -25.24 -8.10
CA VAL A 111 -5.45 -25.22 -7.83
C VAL A 111 -5.16 -25.45 -6.35
N ARG A 112 -5.93 -24.82 -5.45
CA ARG A 112 -5.77 -25.02 -4.00
C ARG A 112 -6.00 -26.47 -3.60
N HIS A 113 -7.05 -27.12 -4.10
CA HIS A 113 -7.33 -28.52 -3.78
C HIS A 113 -6.23 -29.44 -4.31
N GLN A 114 -5.74 -29.19 -5.53
CA GLN A 114 -4.59 -29.91 -6.08
C GLN A 114 -3.36 -29.78 -5.17
N LEU A 115 -2.99 -28.56 -4.78
CA LEU A 115 -1.84 -28.31 -3.89
C LEU A 115 -2.02 -28.93 -2.50
N ILE A 116 -3.23 -28.93 -1.96
CA ILE A 116 -3.56 -29.62 -0.70
C ILE A 116 -3.28 -31.12 -0.84
N TRP A 117 -3.75 -31.74 -1.92
CA TRP A 117 -3.54 -33.16 -2.18
C TRP A 117 -2.05 -33.48 -2.39
N GLU A 118 -1.32 -32.66 -3.17
CA GLU A 118 0.13 -32.85 -3.38
C GLU A 118 0.91 -32.81 -2.05
N ILE A 119 0.55 -31.90 -1.13
CA ILE A 119 1.19 -31.83 0.19
C ILE A 119 0.81 -33.02 1.06
N TYR A 120 -0.46 -33.43 1.03
CA TYR A 120 -0.95 -34.57 1.79
C TYR A 120 -0.27 -35.88 1.37
N ASP A 121 -0.01 -36.06 0.07
CA ASP A 121 0.67 -37.23 -0.50
C ASP A 121 2.18 -37.22 -0.23
N LYS A 122 2.85 -36.06 -0.42
CA LYS A 122 4.32 -35.96 -0.34
C LYS A 122 4.87 -35.86 1.07
N PHE A 123 4.12 -35.28 2.00
CA PHE A 123 4.60 -34.97 3.34
C PHE A 123 3.74 -35.64 4.41
N PRO A 124 4.34 -36.25 5.46
CA PRO A 124 3.61 -36.88 6.55
C PRO A 124 3.04 -35.83 7.54
N LEU A 125 2.16 -34.95 7.06
CA LEU A 125 1.51 -33.90 7.84
C LEU A 125 0.07 -34.27 8.20
N SER A 126 -0.36 -33.90 9.40
CA SER A 126 -1.77 -34.04 9.80
C SER A 126 -2.67 -33.03 9.09
N LEU A 127 -3.94 -33.38 8.88
CA LEU A 127 -4.93 -32.50 8.24
C LEU A 127 -5.04 -31.11 8.90
N PRO A 128 -5.00 -30.96 10.25
CA PRO A 128 -4.97 -29.65 10.89
C PRO A 128 -3.68 -28.84 10.61
N GLN A 129 -2.52 -29.50 10.47
CA GLN A 129 -1.27 -28.84 10.10
C GLN A 129 -1.35 -28.28 8.68
N ILE A 130 -1.86 -29.08 7.73
CA ILE A 130 -2.09 -28.64 6.36
C ILE A 130 -3.07 -27.47 6.35
N GLY A 131 -4.16 -27.53 7.11
CA GLY A 131 -5.12 -26.44 7.26
C GLY A 131 -4.49 -25.11 7.67
N ARG A 132 -3.57 -25.14 8.65
CA ARG A 132 -2.80 -23.96 9.07
C ARG A 132 -1.94 -23.37 7.95
N MET A 133 -1.30 -24.20 7.12
CA MET A 133 -0.52 -23.73 5.97
C MET A 133 -1.38 -23.00 4.94
N PHE A 134 -2.59 -23.49 4.70
CA PHE A 134 -3.57 -22.84 3.83
C PHE A 134 -4.41 -21.81 4.60
N GLY A 135 -3.80 -20.91 5.36
CA GLY A 135 -4.49 -19.74 5.93
C GLY A 135 -5.44 -20.07 7.08
N GLY A 136 -5.16 -21.14 7.84
CA GLY A 136 -5.97 -21.51 9.01
C GLY A 136 -7.31 -22.17 8.67
N ARG A 137 -7.37 -22.92 7.56
CA ARG A 137 -8.57 -23.66 7.16
C ARG A 137 -8.84 -24.84 8.08
N ASP A 138 -10.12 -25.15 8.28
CA ASP A 138 -10.55 -26.30 9.06
C ASP A 138 -10.07 -27.62 8.44
N HIS A 139 -9.70 -28.56 9.30
CA HIS A 139 -9.21 -29.88 8.88
C HIS A 139 -10.23 -30.67 8.05
N THR A 140 -11.53 -30.43 8.24
CA THR A 140 -12.62 -31.01 7.43
C THR A 140 -12.61 -30.47 6.00
N SER A 141 -12.26 -29.19 5.81
CA SER A 141 -12.10 -28.59 4.48
C SER A 141 -10.92 -29.22 3.74
N ILE A 142 -9.84 -29.51 4.45
CA ILE A 142 -8.68 -30.22 3.90
C ILE A 142 -9.06 -31.66 3.53
N LEU A 143 -9.75 -32.39 4.41
CA LEU A 143 -10.25 -33.73 4.13
C LEU A 143 -11.13 -33.76 2.87
N TYR A 144 -12.03 -32.79 2.75
CA TYR A 144 -12.88 -32.66 1.56
C TYR A 144 -12.05 -32.42 0.29
N ALA A 145 -11.06 -31.52 0.35
CA ALA A 145 -10.18 -31.21 -0.78
C ALA A 145 -9.42 -32.45 -1.26
N VAL A 146 -8.85 -33.23 -0.34
CA VAL A 146 -8.12 -34.47 -0.64
C VAL A 146 -9.05 -35.47 -1.34
N ARG A 147 -10.19 -35.80 -0.72
CA ARG A 147 -11.17 -36.75 -1.30
C ARG A 147 -11.68 -36.30 -2.67
N LYS A 148 -11.84 -35.00 -2.86
CA LYS A 148 -12.31 -34.43 -4.15
C LYS A 148 -11.28 -34.62 -5.26
N VAL A 149 -10.00 -34.49 -4.98
CA VAL A 149 -8.92 -34.70 -5.97
C VAL A 149 -8.77 -36.19 -6.26
N GLU A 150 -8.78 -37.04 -5.23
CA GLU A 150 -8.71 -38.50 -5.40
C GLU A 150 -9.87 -39.02 -6.27
N ALA A 151 -11.09 -38.52 -6.05
CA ALA A 151 -12.25 -38.87 -6.87
C ALA A 151 -12.07 -38.45 -8.34
N LYS A 152 -11.48 -37.26 -8.59
CA LYS A 152 -11.19 -36.80 -9.96
C LYS A 152 -10.15 -37.67 -10.65
N MET A 153 -9.07 -38.03 -9.96
CA MET A 153 -8.01 -38.88 -10.52
C MET A 153 -8.54 -40.26 -10.91
N LYS A 154 -9.42 -40.87 -10.09
CA LYS A 154 -10.05 -42.14 -10.42
C LYS A 154 -10.91 -42.06 -11.69
N ILE A 155 -11.70 -40.99 -11.82
CA ILE A 155 -12.54 -40.76 -13.00
C ILE A 155 -11.67 -40.60 -14.26
N GLU A 156 -10.57 -39.84 -14.15
CA GLU A 156 -9.63 -39.65 -15.25
C GLU A 156 -8.93 -40.96 -15.64
N GLU A 157 -8.51 -41.77 -14.66
CA GLU A 157 -7.92 -43.08 -14.89
C GLU A 157 -8.88 -44.04 -15.62
N GLU A 158 -10.12 -44.14 -15.17
CA GLU A 158 -11.17 -44.94 -15.83
C GLU A 158 -11.43 -44.48 -17.27
N ALA A 159 -11.44 -43.16 -17.51
CA ALA A 159 -11.63 -42.59 -18.84
C ALA A 159 -10.46 -42.94 -19.77
N VAL A 160 -9.22 -42.85 -19.29
CA VAL A 160 -8.02 -43.22 -20.06
C VAL A 160 -8.04 -44.71 -20.42
N VAL A 161 -8.36 -45.58 -19.45
CA VAL A 161 -8.45 -47.02 -19.69
C VAL A 161 -9.50 -47.34 -20.76
N LYS A 162 -10.67 -46.68 -20.71
CA LYS A 162 -11.72 -46.88 -21.70
C LYS A 162 -11.29 -46.41 -23.10
N MET A 163 -10.65 -45.25 -23.19
CA MET A 163 -10.16 -44.70 -24.47
C MET A 163 -9.09 -45.62 -25.10
N VAL A 164 -8.17 -46.16 -24.30
CA VAL A 164 -7.16 -47.12 -24.78
C VAL A 164 -7.81 -48.42 -25.23
N ALA A 165 -8.79 -48.93 -24.47
CA ALA A 165 -9.53 -50.13 -24.84
C ALA A 165 -10.36 -49.97 -26.12
N GLU A 166 -10.87 -48.76 -26.40
CA GLU A 166 -11.54 -48.41 -27.65
C GLU A 166 -10.55 -48.31 -28.82
N ALA A 167 -9.36 -47.76 -28.61
CA ALA A 167 -8.33 -47.63 -29.64
C ALA A 167 -7.67 -48.97 -30.05
N LEU A 168 -7.77 -49.99 -29.19
CA LEU A 168 -7.23 -51.34 -29.45
C LEU A 168 -8.26 -52.30 -30.07
N ARG A 169 -9.49 -51.85 -30.32
CA ARG A 169 -10.54 -52.60 -31.02
C ARG A 169 -10.54 -52.26 -32.50
#